data_AF-A0A945BKC2-F1
#
_entry.id   AF-A0A945BKC2-F1
#
_cell.length_a   1.000
_cell.length_b   1.000
_cell.length_c   1.000
_cell.angle_alpha   90.00
_cell.angle_beta   90.00
_cell.angle_gamma   90.00
#
_symmetry.space_group_name_H-M   'P 1'
#
loop_
_entity.id
_entity.type
_entity.pdbx_description
1 polymer ?
#
loop_
_entity_poly.entity_id
_entity_poly.type
_entity_poly.pdbx_seq_one_letter_code
_entity_poly.pdbx_strand_id
1 'polypeptide(L)'
;IFDALFLGAGELLMRQNGIVALHALTTTNALRFIYNTSGNDTTRRLVLLQNAAFLCSFREAMRGRGQVLERTHGQLDLPPNAVGDHALGNIFQSVDSNRLAAAQKTLAYLDNGHSPQALIAEARRLVFLKGNDSHDYKFSSAVLEDYYQVSSKWRNRFLATSLFKLHGTGERTNPLVDRIGNAFQA
;
A
#
# COMPACT_ATOMS: atom_id res chain seq x y z
N ILE A 1 13.17 -8.22 11.12
CA ILE A 1 13.23 -6.75 11.35
C ILE A 1 12.51 -6.00 10.22
N PHE A 2 12.87 -6.20 8.94
CA PHE A 2 12.19 -5.50 7.84
C PHE A 2 10.67 -5.71 7.76
N ASP A 3 10.14 -6.89 8.12
CA ASP A 3 8.68 -7.07 8.22
C ASP A 3 8.04 -6.04 9.16
N ALA A 4 8.65 -5.79 10.33
CA ALA A 4 8.16 -4.80 11.28
C ALA A 4 8.29 -3.36 10.73
N LEU A 5 9.33 -3.07 9.95
CA LEU A 5 9.51 -1.77 9.30
C LEU A 5 8.43 -1.54 8.23
N PHE A 6 8.14 -2.55 7.40
CA PHE A 6 7.07 -2.48 6.41
C PHE A 6 5.69 -2.34 7.06
N LEU A 7 5.39 -3.12 8.10
CA LEU A 7 4.14 -2.97 8.84
C LEU A 7 4.05 -1.62 9.54
N GLY A 8 5.14 -1.13 10.15
CA GLY A 8 5.18 0.20 10.74
C GLY A 8 4.92 1.32 9.72
N ALA A 9 5.54 1.23 8.54
CA ALA A 9 5.29 2.15 7.44
C ALA A 9 3.83 2.11 6.95
N GLY A 10 3.27 0.91 6.81
CA GLY A 10 1.86 0.71 6.47
C GLY A 10 0.91 1.31 7.51
N GLU A 11 1.25 1.16 8.80
CA GLU A 11 0.47 1.77 9.89
C GLU A 11 0.51 3.30 9.82
N LEU A 12 1.66 3.92 9.53
CA LEU A 12 1.72 5.38 9.33
C LEU A 12 0.80 5.85 8.19
N LEU A 13 0.71 5.09 7.10
CA LEU A 13 -0.24 5.39 6.02
C LEU A 13 -1.71 5.28 6.49
N MET A 14 -2.04 4.28 7.32
CA MET A 14 -3.38 4.18 7.92
C MET A 14 -3.71 5.39 8.81
N ARG A 15 -2.71 5.91 9.53
CA ARG A 15 -2.86 7.01 10.49
C ARG A 15 -3.05 8.37 9.82
N GLN A 16 -2.49 8.58 8.64
CA GLN A 16 -2.69 9.82 7.88
C GLN A 16 -2.70 9.50 6.40
N ASN A 17 -3.88 9.36 5.80
CA ASN A 17 -3.96 9.12 4.38
C ASN A 17 -3.50 10.37 3.60
N GLY A 18 -2.50 10.20 2.74
CA GLY A 18 -2.09 11.26 1.82
C GLY A 18 -0.73 11.02 1.19
N ILE A 19 -0.34 11.98 0.35
CA ILE A 19 0.92 11.97 -0.39
C ILE A 19 2.13 11.95 0.56
N VAL A 20 2.02 12.55 1.75
CA VAL A 20 3.11 12.53 2.72
C VAL A 20 3.31 11.11 3.25
N ALA A 21 2.28 10.49 3.83
CA ALA A 21 2.45 9.23 4.56
C ALA A 21 2.84 8.04 3.67
N LEU A 22 2.50 8.05 2.38
CA LEU A 22 2.96 7.00 1.44
C LEU A 22 4.49 6.93 1.37
N HIS A 23 5.19 8.04 1.66
CA HIS A 23 6.66 8.06 1.66
C HIS A 23 7.27 7.21 2.76
N ALA A 24 6.52 6.84 3.81
CA ALA A 24 6.97 5.83 4.75
C ALA A 24 7.24 4.50 4.04
N LEU A 25 6.33 4.09 3.15
CA LEU A 25 6.41 2.83 2.40
C LEU A 25 7.46 2.92 1.29
N THR A 26 7.45 3.98 0.46
CA THR A 26 8.41 4.09 -0.65
C THR A 26 9.85 4.26 -0.16
N THR A 27 10.07 4.95 0.96
CA THR A 27 11.41 5.03 1.58
C THR A 27 11.82 3.69 2.16
N THR A 28 10.87 2.93 2.73
CA THR A 28 11.17 1.59 3.25
C THR A 28 11.54 0.62 2.15
N ASN A 29 10.83 0.65 1.02
CA ASN A 29 11.18 -0.06 -0.20
C ASN A 29 12.61 0.26 -0.66
N ALA A 30 12.94 1.55 -0.81
CA ALA A 30 14.27 1.99 -1.25
C ALA A 30 15.40 1.53 -0.31
N LEU A 31 15.21 1.66 1.00
CA LEU A 31 16.19 1.21 1.99
C LEU A 31 16.33 -0.31 2.04
N ARG A 32 15.23 -1.05 1.82
CA ARG A 32 15.27 -2.52 1.68
C ARG A 32 16.02 -2.93 0.41
N PHE A 33 15.82 -2.22 -0.70
CA PHE A 33 16.56 -2.46 -1.93
C PHE A 33 18.07 -2.27 -1.71
N ILE A 34 18.49 -1.18 -1.08
CA ILE A 34 19.91 -0.93 -0.74
C ILE A 34 20.45 -2.05 0.17
N TYR A 35 19.68 -2.46 1.18
CA TYR A 35 20.08 -3.56 2.07
C TYR A 35 20.33 -4.86 1.30
N ASN A 36 19.44 -5.21 0.35
CA ASN A 36 19.53 -6.46 -0.40
C ASN A 36 20.67 -6.44 -1.45
N THR A 37 20.98 -5.26 -2.00
CA THR A 37 21.93 -5.13 -3.12
C THR A 37 23.33 -4.71 -2.69
N SER A 38 23.50 -4.21 -1.47
CA SER A 38 24.81 -3.83 -0.97
C SER A 38 25.66 -5.04 -0.57
N GLY A 39 26.84 -5.15 -1.19
CA GLY A 39 27.87 -6.13 -0.80
C GLY A 39 28.57 -5.79 0.53
N ASN A 40 28.43 -4.56 1.03
CA ASN A 40 29.10 -4.09 2.25
C ASN A 40 28.21 -4.29 3.49
N ASP A 41 28.69 -5.07 4.47
CA ASP A 41 27.91 -5.40 5.67
C ASP A 41 27.62 -4.18 6.56
N THR A 42 28.58 -3.27 6.71
CA THR A 42 28.40 -2.01 7.45
C THR A 42 27.28 -1.18 6.83
N THR A 43 27.28 -1.02 5.50
CA THR A 43 26.21 -0.32 4.79
C THR A 43 24.86 -0.97 5.07
N ARG A 44 24.73 -2.30 4.95
CA ARG A 44 23.49 -3.02 5.25
C ARG A 44 22.97 -2.74 6.66
N ARG A 45 23.83 -2.81 7.67
CA ARG A 45 23.43 -2.50 9.06
C ARG A 45 23.01 -1.05 9.22
N LEU A 46 23.73 -0.12 8.61
CA LEU A 46 23.41 1.30 8.67
C LEU A 46 22.07 1.62 7.99
N VAL A 47 21.76 1.07 6.80
CA VAL A 47 20.45 1.33 6.17
C VAL A 47 19.29 0.70 6.95
N LEU A 48 19.51 -0.44 7.60
CA LEU A 48 18.50 -1.02 8.49
C LEU A 48 18.19 -0.09 9.67
N LEU A 49 19.23 0.43 10.34
CA LEU A 49 19.09 1.37 11.44
C LEU A 49 18.50 2.71 10.99
N GLN A 50 18.93 3.20 9.82
CA GLN A 50 18.41 4.42 9.21
C GLN A 50 16.91 4.30 8.94
N ASN A 51 16.43 3.14 8.47
CA ASN A 51 15.01 2.92 8.24
C ASN A 51 14.22 2.99 9.55
N ALA A 52 14.68 2.30 10.59
CA ALA A 52 14.04 2.33 11.90
C ALA A 52 13.98 3.75 12.48
N ALA A 53 15.10 4.49 12.40
CA ALA A 53 15.16 5.88 12.85
C ALA A 53 14.26 6.81 12.01
N PHE A 54 14.24 6.61 10.69
CA PHE A 54 13.39 7.35 9.77
C PHE A 54 11.92 7.19 10.11
N LEU A 55 11.39 5.97 10.30
CA LEU A 55 9.97 5.78 10.60
C LEU A 55 9.55 6.48 11.90
N CYS A 56 10.39 6.44 12.93
CA CYS A 56 10.15 7.15 14.18
C CYS A 56 10.13 8.68 13.98
N SER A 57 11.15 9.23 13.31
CA SER A 57 11.25 10.67 13.04
C SER A 57 10.13 11.15 12.12
N PHE A 58 9.79 10.36 11.10
CA PHE A 58 8.76 10.67 10.13
C PHE A 58 7.37 10.73 10.76
N ARG A 59 7.06 9.83 11.70
CA ARG A 59 5.83 9.89 12.50
C ARG A 59 5.67 11.23 13.21
N GLU A 60 6.74 11.77 13.79
CA GLU A 60 6.71 13.09 14.44
C GLU A 60 6.51 14.21 13.40
N ALA A 61 7.21 14.14 12.27
CA ALA A 61 7.08 15.11 11.19
C ALA A 61 5.66 15.18 10.57
N MET A 62 4.94 14.04 10.53
CA MET A 62 3.55 13.98 10.05
C MET A 62 2.60 14.89 10.84
N ARG A 63 2.88 15.15 12.12
CA ARG A 63 2.06 16.05 12.97
C ARG A 63 2.05 17.49 12.45
N GLY A 64 3.14 17.93 11.82
CA GLY A 64 3.21 19.25 11.16
C GLY A 64 2.49 19.32 9.81
N ARG A 65 1.96 18.20 9.32
CA ARG A 65 1.30 18.07 7.99
C ARG A 65 -0.20 17.80 8.09
N GLY A 66 -0.74 17.73 9.31
CA GLY A 66 -2.15 17.49 9.57
C GLY A 66 -2.39 16.52 10.71
N GLN A 67 -3.64 16.10 10.89
CA GLN A 67 -4.02 15.15 11.92
C GLN A 67 -3.37 13.79 11.66
N VAL A 68 -2.81 13.20 12.72
CA VAL A 68 -2.33 11.81 12.75
C VAL A 68 -3.29 11.03 13.64
N LEU A 69 -3.99 10.07 13.07
CA LEU A 69 -4.98 9.26 13.78
C LEU A 69 -4.29 8.19 14.62
N GLU A 70 -4.95 7.75 15.69
CA GLU A 70 -4.55 6.58 16.48
C GLU A 70 -5.10 5.31 15.82
N ARG A 71 -4.39 4.84 14.80
CA ARG A 71 -4.70 3.57 14.13
C ARG A 71 -3.63 2.51 14.30
N THR A 72 -4.06 1.26 14.39
CA THR A 72 -3.18 0.09 14.52
C THR A 72 -3.62 -1.04 13.60
N HIS A 73 -2.70 -1.98 13.34
CA HIS A 73 -2.99 -3.21 12.58
C HIS A 73 -4.15 -4.03 13.16
N GLY A 74 -4.43 -3.93 14.46
CA GLY A 74 -5.53 -4.65 15.11
C GLY A 74 -6.92 -4.19 14.66
N GLN A 75 -7.03 -3.00 14.06
CA GLN A 75 -8.29 -2.51 13.49
C GLN A 75 -8.58 -3.11 12.10
N LEU A 76 -7.65 -3.85 11.51
CA LEU A 76 -7.85 -4.50 10.21
C LEU A 76 -8.62 -5.83 10.33
N ASP A 77 -8.66 -6.41 11.53
CA ASP A 77 -9.24 -7.72 11.76
C ASP A 77 -10.76 -7.69 11.58
N LEU A 78 -11.26 -8.56 10.70
CA LEU A 78 -12.68 -8.85 10.51
C LEU A 78 -12.97 -10.30 10.88
N PRO A 79 -14.25 -10.65 11.16
CA PRO A 79 -14.66 -12.04 11.28
C PRO A 79 -14.33 -12.85 10.00
N PRO A 80 -14.06 -14.17 10.11
CA PRO A 80 -13.66 -15.03 8.99
C PRO A 80 -14.62 -15.02 7.78
N ASN A 81 -15.91 -14.77 7.99
CA ASN A 81 -16.93 -14.79 6.92
C ASN A 81 -17.33 -13.37 6.46
N ALA A 82 -16.51 -12.35 6.74
CA ALA A 82 -16.89 -10.96 6.49
C ALA A 82 -16.83 -10.53 5.02
N VAL A 83 -16.27 -11.36 4.14
CA VAL A 83 -16.21 -11.11 2.69
C VAL A 83 -16.79 -12.30 1.94
N GLY A 84 -17.80 -12.04 1.10
CA GLY A 84 -18.43 -13.06 0.24
C GLY A 84 -17.80 -13.15 -1.15
N ASP A 85 -18.41 -13.93 -2.05
CA ASP A 85 -17.86 -14.32 -3.35
C ASP A 85 -17.47 -13.15 -4.28
N HIS A 86 -18.09 -11.98 -4.12
CA HIS A 86 -17.78 -10.74 -4.86
C HIS A 86 -16.77 -9.81 -4.15
N ALA A 87 -15.94 -10.35 -3.26
CA ALA A 87 -15.02 -9.60 -2.41
C ALA A 87 -14.12 -8.62 -3.17
N LEU A 88 -13.57 -9.03 -4.33
CA LEU A 88 -12.59 -8.23 -5.08
C LEU A 88 -13.15 -6.88 -5.54
N GLY A 89 -14.31 -6.89 -6.21
CA GLY A 89 -14.97 -5.65 -6.63
C GLY A 89 -15.38 -4.77 -5.44
N ASN A 90 -15.89 -5.40 -4.38
CA ASN A 90 -16.30 -4.71 -3.16
C ASN A 90 -15.13 -4.04 -2.42
N ILE A 91 -13.91 -4.59 -2.48
CA ILE A 91 -12.70 -3.99 -1.92
C ILE A 91 -12.43 -2.65 -2.60
N PHE A 92 -12.32 -2.63 -3.93
CA PHE A 92 -11.96 -1.42 -4.66
C PHE A 92 -13.08 -0.39 -4.72
N GLN A 93 -14.35 -0.80 -4.64
CA GLN A 93 -15.45 0.13 -4.40
C GLN A 93 -15.36 0.78 -3.01
N SER A 94 -14.91 0.04 -1.99
CA SER A 94 -14.76 0.58 -0.63
C SER A 94 -13.62 1.60 -0.53
N VAL A 95 -12.65 1.58 -1.44
CA VAL A 95 -11.56 2.56 -1.46
C VAL A 95 -12.11 3.98 -1.65
N ASP A 96 -13.18 4.12 -2.44
CA ASP A 96 -13.82 5.39 -2.74
C ASP A 96 -14.54 5.98 -1.51
N SER A 97 -15.19 5.12 -0.71
CA SER A 97 -16.07 5.56 0.38
C SER A 97 -15.44 5.44 1.77
N ASN A 98 -14.68 4.38 2.03
CA ASN A 98 -14.08 4.09 3.33
C ASN A 98 -12.85 3.17 3.18
N ARG A 99 -11.67 3.80 3.15
CA ARG A 99 -10.39 3.09 2.97
C ARG A 99 -10.04 2.13 4.11
N LEU A 100 -10.53 2.36 5.34
CA LEU A 100 -10.37 1.39 6.42
C LEU A 100 -11.17 0.13 6.12
N ALA A 101 -12.42 0.27 5.65
CA ALA A 101 -13.23 -0.86 5.23
C ALA A 101 -12.62 -1.61 4.02
N ALA A 102 -12.00 -0.88 3.07
CA ALA A 102 -11.26 -1.50 1.98
C ALA A 102 -10.08 -2.33 2.49
N ALA A 103 -9.28 -1.79 3.42
CA ALA A 103 -8.14 -2.50 4.01
C ALA A 103 -8.59 -3.74 4.81
N GLN A 104 -9.64 -3.60 5.63
CA GLN A 104 -10.25 -4.70 6.37
C GLN A 104 -10.73 -5.83 5.44
N LYS A 105 -11.47 -5.49 4.38
CA LYS A 105 -11.93 -6.47 3.38
C LYS A 105 -10.77 -7.13 2.64
N THR A 106 -9.71 -6.38 2.32
CA THR A 106 -8.50 -6.95 1.72
C THR A 106 -7.84 -7.96 2.63
N LEU A 107 -7.69 -7.66 3.92
CA LEU A 107 -7.08 -8.61 4.86
C LEU A 107 -7.93 -9.89 4.94
N ALA A 108 -9.24 -9.76 5.13
CA ALA A 108 -10.15 -10.90 5.18
C ALA A 108 -10.12 -11.73 3.87
N TYR A 109 -10.09 -11.07 2.72
CA TYR A 109 -9.98 -11.74 1.41
C TYR A 109 -8.71 -12.58 1.30
N LEU A 110 -7.57 -12.04 1.71
CA LEU A 110 -6.30 -12.74 1.61
C LEU A 110 -6.16 -13.85 2.67
N ASP A 111 -6.67 -13.62 3.88
CA ASP A 111 -6.62 -14.60 4.98
C ASP A 111 -7.57 -15.79 4.74
N ASN A 112 -8.65 -15.58 3.98
CA ASN A 112 -9.54 -16.65 3.49
C ASN A 112 -8.96 -17.44 2.30
N GLY A 113 -7.71 -17.18 1.92
CA GLY A 113 -7.02 -17.93 0.87
C GLY A 113 -7.39 -17.54 -0.56
N HIS A 114 -8.11 -16.42 -0.76
CA HIS A 114 -8.34 -15.92 -2.10
C HIS A 114 -7.04 -15.38 -2.74
N SER A 115 -7.06 -15.18 -4.07
CA SER A 115 -5.85 -14.92 -4.84
C SER A 115 -5.25 -13.53 -4.60
N PRO A 116 -4.03 -13.42 -4.02
CA PRO A 116 -3.32 -12.14 -3.98
C PRO A 116 -2.97 -11.63 -5.38
N GLN A 117 -2.75 -12.53 -6.34
CA GLN A 117 -2.45 -12.14 -7.73
C GLN A 117 -3.63 -11.43 -8.38
N ALA A 118 -4.86 -11.89 -8.16
CA ALA A 118 -6.05 -11.23 -8.67
C ALA A 118 -6.21 -9.82 -8.07
N LEU A 119 -5.98 -9.67 -6.76
CA LEU A 119 -5.99 -8.38 -6.08
C LEU A 119 -4.92 -7.42 -6.63
N ILE A 120 -3.67 -7.90 -6.76
CA ILE A 120 -2.54 -7.12 -7.28
C ILE A 120 -2.78 -6.72 -8.74
N ALA A 121 -3.32 -7.63 -9.56
CA ALA A 121 -3.63 -7.37 -10.96
C ALA A 121 -4.69 -6.27 -11.10
N GLU A 122 -5.75 -6.33 -10.29
CA GLU A 122 -6.80 -5.30 -10.30
C GLU A 122 -6.28 -3.95 -9.79
N ALA A 123 -5.51 -3.94 -8.69
CA ALA A 123 -4.86 -2.73 -8.20
C ALA A 123 -3.98 -2.08 -9.28
N ARG A 124 -3.17 -2.88 -9.99
CA ARG A 124 -2.32 -2.41 -11.08
C ARG A 124 -3.14 -1.86 -12.25
N ARG A 125 -4.21 -2.55 -12.65
CA ARG A 125 -5.13 -2.08 -13.70
C ARG A 125 -5.70 -0.71 -13.33
N LEU A 126 -6.15 -0.53 -12.09
CA LEU A 126 -6.68 0.74 -11.61
C LEU A 126 -5.62 1.84 -11.56
N VAL A 127 -4.37 1.54 -11.20
CA VAL A 127 -3.27 2.53 -11.28
C VAL A 127 -3.09 3.05 -12.70
N PHE A 128 -3.08 2.19 -13.71
CA PHE A 128 -2.96 2.66 -15.10
C PHE A 128 -4.17 3.44 -15.59
N LEU A 129 -5.38 3.11 -15.10
CA LEU A 129 -6.59 3.79 -15.52
C LEU A 129 -6.84 5.11 -14.80
N LYS A 130 -6.43 5.21 -13.53
CA LYS A 130 -6.81 6.31 -12.63
C LYS A 130 -5.63 7.18 -12.20
N GLY A 131 -4.42 6.61 -12.18
CA GLY A 131 -3.21 7.31 -11.74
C GLY A 131 -2.87 8.49 -12.64
N ASN A 132 -2.66 9.65 -12.05
CA ASN A 132 -2.41 10.89 -12.77
C ASN A 132 -1.16 11.63 -12.30
N ASP A 133 -0.50 11.12 -11.26
CA ASP A 133 0.71 11.69 -10.72
C ASP A 133 1.77 10.60 -10.43
N SER A 134 3.05 11.01 -10.45
CA SER A 134 4.20 10.13 -10.20
C SER A 134 4.10 9.34 -8.87
N HIS A 135 3.40 9.88 -7.86
CA HIS A 135 3.21 9.21 -6.59
C HIS A 135 2.38 7.95 -6.72
N ASP A 136 1.40 7.89 -7.62
CA ASP A 136 0.56 6.71 -7.80
C ASP A 136 1.38 5.54 -8.37
N TYR A 137 2.24 5.82 -9.35
CA TYR A 137 3.10 4.81 -9.98
C TYR A 137 4.21 4.32 -9.04
N LYS A 138 4.96 5.22 -8.39
CA LYS A 138 6.06 4.79 -7.50
C LYS A 138 5.56 4.08 -6.25
N PHE A 139 4.42 4.53 -5.71
CA PHE A 139 3.79 3.91 -4.55
C PHE A 139 3.32 2.50 -4.90
N SER A 140 2.52 2.37 -5.96
CA SER A 140 1.95 1.09 -6.35
C SER A 140 3.02 0.08 -6.75
N SER A 141 4.04 0.47 -7.52
CA SER A 141 5.18 -0.39 -7.82
C SER A 141 5.86 -0.89 -6.55
N ALA A 142 6.16 0.01 -5.60
CA ALA A 142 6.80 -0.38 -4.33
C ALA A 142 5.96 -1.40 -3.56
N VAL A 143 4.69 -1.08 -3.24
CA VAL A 143 3.89 -1.93 -2.36
C VAL A 143 3.43 -3.24 -2.99
N LEU A 144 3.21 -3.27 -4.31
CA LEU A 144 2.80 -4.50 -5.00
C LEU A 144 3.98 -5.47 -5.19
N GLU A 145 5.21 -4.95 -5.29
CA GLU A 145 6.43 -5.78 -5.31
C GLU A 145 6.82 -6.23 -3.90
N ASP A 146 6.81 -5.32 -2.93
CA ASP A 146 7.19 -5.59 -1.54
C ASP A 146 6.31 -6.65 -0.87
N TYR A 147 5.07 -6.85 -1.34
CA TYR A 147 4.21 -7.95 -0.90
C TYR A 147 4.93 -9.31 -0.93
N TYR A 148 5.76 -9.55 -1.95
CA TYR A 148 6.51 -10.80 -2.09
C TYR A 148 7.81 -10.82 -1.27
N GLN A 149 8.25 -9.65 -0.76
CA GLN A 149 9.45 -9.48 0.07
C GLN A 149 9.16 -9.48 1.57
N VAL A 150 7.89 -9.29 1.95
CA VAL A 150 7.38 -9.43 3.31
C VAL A 150 7.04 -10.90 3.56
N SER A 151 7.38 -11.41 4.75
CA SER A 151 7.12 -12.82 5.07
C SER A 151 5.63 -13.17 5.00
N SER A 152 5.33 -14.44 4.72
CA SER A 152 3.95 -14.94 4.52
C SER A 152 3.01 -14.63 5.69
N LYS A 153 3.54 -14.59 6.92
CA LYS A 153 2.81 -14.25 8.13
C LYS A 153 2.29 -12.80 8.14
N TRP A 154 2.96 -11.88 7.44
CA TRP A 154 2.71 -10.44 7.55
C TRP A 154 2.27 -9.78 6.25
N ARG A 155 2.55 -10.40 5.09
CA ARG A 155 2.34 -9.80 3.77
C ARG A 155 0.88 -9.43 3.47
N ASN A 156 -0.09 -10.19 4.00
CA ASN A 156 -1.51 -9.89 3.81
C ASN A 156 -1.89 -8.57 4.49
N ARG A 157 -1.46 -8.38 5.75
CA ARG A 157 -1.67 -7.12 6.49
C ARG A 157 -0.96 -5.95 5.83
N PHE A 158 0.28 -6.16 5.39
CA PHE A 158 1.03 -5.17 4.64
C PHE A 158 0.26 -4.69 3.39
N LEU A 159 -0.19 -5.62 2.55
CA LEU A 159 -0.94 -5.28 1.34
C LEU A 159 -2.28 -4.62 1.67
N ALA A 160 -2.98 -5.08 2.71
CA ALA A 160 -4.20 -4.46 3.20
C ALA A 160 -4.00 -2.97 3.55
N THR A 161 -2.92 -2.60 4.25
CA THR A 161 -2.63 -1.18 4.56
C THR A 161 -2.39 -0.33 3.32
N SER A 162 -1.94 -0.93 2.21
CA SER A 162 -1.63 -0.20 0.98
C SER A 162 -2.89 0.33 0.28
N LEU A 163 -4.06 -0.23 0.56
CA LEU A 163 -5.35 0.25 0.03
C LEU A 163 -5.70 1.67 0.49
N PHE A 164 -5.02 2.18 1.52
CA PHE A 164 -5.16 3.57 1.91
C PHE A 164 -4.70 4.56 0.83
N LYS A 165 -3.83 4.17 -0.11
CA LYS A 165 -3.40 5.06 -1.22
C LYS A 165 -3.54 4.48 -2.63
N LEU A 166 -3.89 3.19 -2.77
CA LEU A 166 -4.31 2.63 -4.06
C LEU A 166 -5.64 3.23 -4.53
N HIS A 167 -5.93 3.09 -5.82
CA HIS A 167 -7.12 3.66 -6.45
C HIS A 167 -8.36 2.78 -6.27
N GLY A 168 -9.52 3.43 -6.12
CA GLY A 168 -10.83 2.80 -6.19
C GLY A 168 -11.39 2.73 -7.60
N THR A 169 -12.45 1.96 -7.77
CA THR A 169 -13.15 1.82 -9.07
C THR A 169 -13.94 3.07 -9.44
N GLY A 170 -14.45 3.81 -8.46
CA GLY A 170 -15.26 5.01 -8.64
C GLY A 170 -14.46 6.28 -8.92
N GLU A 171 -13.13 6.24 -8.74
CA GLU A 171 -12.27 7.38 -9.04
C GLU A 171 -12.33 7.77 -10.53
N ARG A 172 -12.07 9.04 -10.83
CA ARG A 172 -12.08 9.56 -12.21
C ARG A 172 -11.01 8.86 -13.05
N THR A 173 -11.37 8.44 -14.26
CA THR A 173 -10.41 7.93 -15.25
C THR A 173 -9.46 9.03 -15.71
N ASN A 174 -8.18 8.70 -15.84
CA ASN A 174 -7.17 9.62 -16.36
C ASN A 174 -7.54 10.03 -17.80
N PRO A 175 -7.64 11.33 -18.12
CA PRO A 175 -7.96 11.81 -19.47
C PRO A 175 -7.04 11.28 -20.58
N LEU A 176 -5.82 10.85 -20.24
CA LEU A 176 -4.92 10.21 -21.19
C LEU A 176 -5.48 8.88 -21.72
N VAL A 177 -6.19 8.12 -20.89
CA VAL A 177 -6.83 6.85 -21.31
C VAL A 177 -7.89 7.12 -22.36
N ASP A 178 -8.72 8.15 -22.17
CA ASP A 178 -9.73 8.55 -23.14
C ASP A 178 -9.08 9.00 -24.46
N ARG A 179 -7.99 9.77 -24.39
CA ARG A 179 -7.20 10.17 -25.57
C ARG A 179 -6.63 8.98 -26.34
N ILE A 180 -6.13 7.97 -25.62
CA ILE A 180 -5.62 6.73 -26.25
C ILE A 180 -6.77 5.98 -26.92
N GLY A 181 -7.91 5.81 -26.24
CA GLY A 181 -9.09 5.15 -26.80
C GLY A 181 -9.58 5.82 -28.08
N ASN A 182 -9.69 7.14 -28.08
CA ASN A 182 -10.10 7.91 -29.26
C ASN A 182 -9.11 7.78 -30.42
N ALA A 183 -7.80 7.67 -30.14
CA ALA A 183 -6.78 7.52 -31.18
C ALA A 183 -6.83 6.16 -31.90
N PHE A 184 -7.33 5.10 -31.24
CA PHE A 184 -7.51 3.77 -31.83
C PHE A 184 -8.88 3.58 -32.52
N GLN A 185 -9.76 4.58 -32.47
CA GLN A 185 -11.04 4.59 -33.19
C GLN A 185 -10.96 5.30 -34.55
N ALA A 186 -9.86 5.98 -34.84
CA ALA A 186 -9.56 6.65 -36.11
C ALA A 186 -8.84 5.71 -37.08
#